data_AF-A0A527CW39-F1
#
_entry.id   AF-A0A527CW39-F1
#
_cell.length_a   1.000
_cell.length_b   1.000
_cell.length_c   1.000
_cell.angle_alpha   90.00
_cell.angle_beta   90.00
_cell.angle_gamma   90.00
#
_symmetry.space_group_name_H-M   'P 1'
#
loop_
_entity.id
_entity.type
_entity.pdbx_description
1 polymer ?
#
loop_
_entity_poly.entity_id
_entity_poly.type
_entity_poly.pdbx_seq_one_letter_code
_entity_poly.pdbx_strand_id
1 'polypeptide(L)'
;AADMAAHSRHPFSKAIAGFARPGGQYKFDAVTEHPGFGIEATEAGSTWRLGRRGWAGWKARTGGEGKHGYGGTVLTKDGFIVATFDFEDALRADARAAIGQLSRAGVSVQMLSGDTAGACAEVSKILGVDDFVPCLL
;
A
#
# COMPACT_ATOMS: atom_id res chain seq x y z
N ALA A 1 -2.12 12.99 -6.86
CA ALA A 1 -1.60 11.91 -5.98
C ALA A 1 -0.11 11.69 -6.20
N ALA A 2 0.31 11.25 -7.40
CA ALA A 2 1.72 10.99 -7.70
C ALA A 2 2.63 12.19 -7.45
N ASP A 3 2.25 13.39 -7.89
CA ASP A 3 3.06 14.61 -7.66
C ASP A 3 3.23 14.91 -6.16
N MET A 4 2.19 14.75 -5.35
CA MET A 4 2.31 14.84 -3.89
C MET A 4 3.23 13.73 -3.35
N ALA A 5 3.03 12.50 -3.80
CA ALA A 5 3.77 11.32 -3.34
C ALA A 5 5.27 11.40 -3.64
N ALA A 6 5.67 12.10 -4.70
CA ALA A 6 7.06 12.32 -5.07
C ALA A 6 7.86 13.09 -3.99
N HIS A 7 7.19 13.78 -3.06
CA HIS A 7 7.84 14.49 -1.95
C HIS A 7 8.14 13.62 -0.72
N SER A 8 7.77 12.33 -0.72
CA SER A 8 7.96 11.43 0.42
C SER A 8 8.85 10.24 0.08
N ARG A 9 9.67 9.82 1.05
CA ARG A 9 10.52 8.63 0.92
C ARG A 9 9.83 7.34 1.35
N HIS A 10 8.58 7.43 1.82
CA HIS A 10 7.81 6.29 2.29
C HIS A 10 7.54 5.27 1.14
N PRO A 11 7.62 3.95 1.39
CA PRO A 11 7.41 2.92 0.36
C PRO A 11 6.10 3.07 -0.42
N PHE A 12 4.98 3.33 0.27
CA PHE A 12 3.68 3.57 -0.39
C PHE A 12 3.66 4.82 -1.27
N SER A 13 4.33 5.91 -0.85
CA SER A 13 4.44 7.12 -1.67
C SER A 13 5.27 6.84 -2.93
N LYS A 14 6.37 6.09 -2.80
CA LYS A 14 7.17 5.66 -3.95
C LYS A 14 6.38 4.77 -4.92
N ALA A 15 5.57 3.85 -4.39
CA ALA A 15 4.69 3.04 -5.22
C ALA A 15 3.70 3.92 -5.98
N ILE A 16 2.96 4.82 -5.30
CA ILE A 16 2.02 5.75 -5.95
C ILE A 16 2.70 6.62 -7.01
N ALA A 17 3.88 7.19 -6.70
CA ALA A 17 4.64 8.00 -7.65
C ALA A 17 5.12 7.18 -8.86
N GLY A 18 5.51 5.93 -8.65
CA GLY A 18 5.98 5.03 -9.71
C GLY A 18 4.91 4.61 -10.72
N PHE A 19 3.62 4.65 -10.35
CA PHE A 19 2.49 4.36 -11.25
C PHE A 19 1.99 5.58 -12.04
N ALA A 20 2.63 6.74 -11.90
CA ALA A 20 2.27 7.93 -12.66
C ALA A 20 2.49 7.71 -14.16
N ARG A 21 1.50 8.07 -14.99
CA ARG A 21 1.71 8.11 -16.44
C ARG A 21 2.70 9.23 -16.78
N PRO A 22 3.58 9.04 -17.79
CA PRO A 22 4.36 10.14 -18.35
C PRO A 22 3.41 11.26 -18.78
N GLY A 23 3.55 12.43 -18.15
CA GLY A 23 2.64 13.56 -18.29
C GLY A 23 3.06 14.70 -17.35
N GLY A 24 2.54 15.90 -17.59
CA GLY A 24 2.97 17.11 -16.89
C GLY A 24 2.88 16.98 -15.36
N GLN A 25 3.92 17.47 -14.68
CA GLN A 25 3.95 17.55 -13.22
C GLN A 25 2.91 18.55 -12.73
N TYR A 26 2.08 18.15 -11.78
CA TYR A 26 1.19 19.08 -11.11
C TYR A 26 1.97 19.93 -10.11
N LYS A 27 1.83 21.26 -10.20
CA LYS A 27 2.47 22.19 -9.26
C LYS A 27 1.48 22.63 -8.18
N PHE A 28 1.79 22.30 -6.94
CA PHE A 28 1.08 22.79 -5.76
C PHE A 28 1.70 24.09 -5.24
N ASP A 29 0.93 24.88 -4.49
CA ASP A 29 1.38 26.12 -3.86
C ASP A 29 2.35 25.81 -2.70
N ALA A 30 2.03 24.80 -1.90
CA ALA A 30 2.89 24.25 -0.87
C ALA A 30 2.69 22.73 -0.75
N VAL A 31 3.73 22.01 -0.35
CA VAL A 31 3.69 20.57 -0.04
C VAL A 31 4.46 20.32 1.26
N THR A 32 3.85 19.63 2.22
CA THR A 32 4.43 19.30 3.53
C THR A 32 4.21 17.84 3.87
N GLU A 33 5.27 17.15 4.30
CA GLU A 33 5.17 15.79 4.84
C GLU A 33 4.90 15.85 6.35
N HIS A 34 3.92 15.07 6.81
CA HIS A 34 3.58 14.86 8.20
C HIS A 34 3.99 13.43 8.59
N PRO A 35 5.12 13.25 9.30
CA PRO A 35 5.63 11.94 9.68
C PRO A 35 4.57 11.10 10.41
N GLY A 36 4.40 9.86 9.95
CA GLY A 36 3.39 8.94 10.50
C GLY A 36 1.95 9.23 10.08
N PHE A 37 1.70 10.23 9.25
CA PHE A 37 0.35 10.61 8.79
C PHE A 37 0.21 10.61 7.28
N GLY A 38 1.05 11.35 6.56
CA GLY A 38 0.93 11.52 5.11
C GLY A 38 1.51 12.83 4.61
N ILE A 39 1.05 13.26 3.44
CA ILE A 39 1.49 14.46 2.73
C ILE A 39 0.29 15.39 2.56
N GLU A 40 0.45 16.65 2.96
CA GLU A 40 -0.51 17.72 2.72
C GLU A 40 0.01 18.64 1.62
N ALA A 41 -0.88 19.09 0.74
CA ALA A 41 -0.57 20.09 -0.27
C ALA A 41 -1.69 21.12 -0.38
N THR A 42 -1.34 22.36 -0.73
CA THR A 42 -2.30 23.43 -0.97
C THR A 42 -2.34 23.83 -2.43
N GLU A 43 -3.53 24.17 -2.91
CA GLU A 43 -3.76 24.58 -4.29
C GLU A 43 -4.98 25.50 -4.37
N ALA A 44 -4.79 26.76 -4.79
CA ALA A 44 -5.89 27.69 -5.05
C ALA A 44 -6.92 27.77 -3.90
N GLY A 45 -6.44 27.70 -2.66
CA GLY A 45 -7.27 27.70 -1.44
C GLY A 45 -7.88 26.36 -1.04
N SER A 46 -7.68 25.30 -1.82
CA SER A 46 -8.05 23.92 -1.47
C SER A 46 -6.91 23.21 -0.74
N THR A 47 -7.26 22.30 0.17
CA THR A 47 -6.31 21.43 0.88
C THR A 47 -6.42 19.99 0.37
N TRP A 48 -5.30 19.46 -0.12
CA TRP A 48 -5.17 18.07 -0.51
C TRP A 48 -4.39 17.28 0.54
N ARG A 49 -4.84 16.07 0.87
CA ARG A 49 -4.09 15.15 1.75
C ARG A 49 -3.99 13.77 1.13
N LEU A 50 -2.78 13.23 1.10
CA LEU A 50 -2.47 11.87 0.71
C LEU A 50 -1.87 11.14 1.90
N GLY A 51 -2.58 10.17 2.47
CA GLY A 51 -2.06 9.48 3.66
C GLY A 51 -3.09 8.64 4.39
N ARG A 52 -2.84 8.39 5.67
CA ARG A 52 -3.71 7.60 6.54
C ARG A 52 -5.14 8.12 6.50
N ARG A 53 -6.10 7.24 6.22
CA ARG A 53 -7.53 7.55 6.10
C ARG A 53 -8.07 8.42 7.23
N GLY A 54 -7.77 8.05 8.48
CA GLY A 54 -8.25 8.76 9.67
C GLY A 54 -7.66 10.17 9.87
N TRP A 55 -6.53 10.48 9.22
CA TRP A 55 -5.91 11.81 9.26
C TRP A 55 -6.31 12.66 8.06
N ALA A 56 -6.36 12.05 6.87
CA ALA A 56 -6.68 12.77 5.64
C ALA A 56 -8.16 13.21 5.59
N GLY A 57 -9.10 12.40 6.09
CA GLY A 57 -10.54 12.68 6.02
C GLY A 57 -11.17 13.19 7.33
N TRP A 58 -11.85 14.34 7.29
CA TRP A 58 -12.56 14.94 8.44
C TRP A 58 -13.87 14.21 8.81
N LYS A 59 -14.58 13.65 7.83
CA LYS A 59 -15.87 12.94 8.03
C LYS A 59 -15.77 11.42 8.08
N ALA A 60 -14.57 10.84 8.03
CA ALA A 60 -14.38 9.38 8.07
C ALA A 60 -14.68 8.75 9.45
N ARG A 61 -15.18 9.52 10.43
CA ARG A 61 -15.57 9.02 11.77
C ARG A 61 -16.96 8.36 11.79
N THR A 62 -17.75 8.44 10.72
CA THR A 62 -19.08 7.83 10.63
C THR A 62 -19.17 6.89 9.45
N GLY A 63 -19.07 5.59 9.70
CA GLY A 63 -19.50 4.57 8.74
C GLY A 63 -18.47 3.48 8.50
N GLY A 64 -18.61 2.40 9.27
CA GLY A 64 -18.40 1.02 8.87
C GLY A 64 -17.01 0.64 8.39
N GLU A 65 -16.40 -0.30 9.10
CA GLU A 65 -15.37 -1.16 8.53
C GLU A 65 -15.93 -1.73 7.21
N GLY A 66 -15.43 -1.23 6.07
CA GLY A 66 -15.43 -2.06 4.88
C GLY A 66 -14.61 -3.32 5.17
N LYS A 67 -14.34 -4.15 4.17
CA LYS A 67 -13.35 -5.24 4.32
C LYS A 67 -11.97 -4.77 4.86
N HIS A 68 -11.74 -3.45 4.92
CA HIS A 68 -10.48 -2.75 5.22
C HIS A 68 -10.52 -1.78 6.43
N GLY A 69 -11.47 -1.89 7.38
CA GLY A 69 -11.41 -1.16 8.67
C GLY A 69 -11.14 0.35 8.59
N TYR A 70 -10.57 0.93 9.65
CA TYR A 70 -10.05 2.32 9.71
C TYR A 70 -8.66 2.48 9.02
N GLY A 71 -8.18 1.45 8.33
CA GLY A 71 -6.86 1.41 7.69
C GLY A 71 -6.83 2.01 6.28
N GLY A 72 -5.64 2.04 5.68
CA GLY A 72 -5.45 2.36 4.26
C GLY A 72 -4.98 3.79 3.98
N THR A 73 -4.51 3.97 2.74
CA THR A 73 -4.04 5.26 2.20
C THR A 73 -5.11 5.85 1.29
N VAL A 74 -5.45 7.12 1.48
CA VAL A 74 -6.46 7.83 0.68
C VAL A 74 -5.91 9.15 0.17
N LEU A 75 -6.49 9.63 -0.93
CA LEU A 75 -6.38 11.03 -1.35
C LEU A 75 -7.68 11.74 -0.99
N THR A 76 -7.58 12.88 -0.33
CA THR A 76 -8.72 13.76 -0.06
C THR A 76 -8.51 15.15 -0.63
N LYS A 77 -9.60 15.80 -1.03
CA LYS A 77 -9.68 17.24 -1.26
C LYS A 77 -10.65 17.85 -0.25
N ASP A 78 -10.20 18.83 0.52
CA ASP A 78 -10.98 19.52 1.56
C ASP A 78 -11.68 18.54 2.53
N GLY A 79 -10.98 17.46 2.87
CA GLY A 79 -11.45 16.41 3.78
C GLY A 79 -12.40 15.38 3.17
N PHE A 80 -12.74 15.48 1.88
CA PHE A 80 -13.54 14.50 1.14
C PHE A 80 -12.63 13.52 0.41
N ILE A 81 -12.85 12.21 0.59
CA ILE A 81 -12.10 11.17 -0.10
C ILE A 81 -12.45 11.18 -1.59
N VAL A 82 -11.43 11.35 -2.43
CA VAL A 82 -11.54 11.34 -3.90
C VAL A 82 -10.83 10.13 -4.53
N ALA A 83 -9.94 9.46 -3.79
CA ALA A 83 -9.37 8.17 -4.17
C ALA A 83 -8.94 7.36 -2.94
N THR A 84 -8.94 6.03 -3.08
CA THR A 84 -8.36 5.08 -2.11
C THR A 84 -7.27 4.28 -2.82
N PHE A 85 -6.21 3.94 -2.10
CA PHE A 85 -5.09 3.16 -2.59
C PHE A 85 -4.92 1.90 -1.76
N ASP A 86 -5.05 0.77 -2.44
CA ASP A 86 -4.72 -0.54 -1.89
C ASP A 86 -3.32 -0.95 -2.38
N PHE A 87 -2.58 -1.63 -1.52
CA PHE A 87 -1.21 -2.07 -1.80
C PHE A 87 -1.14 -3.57 -1.61
N GLU A 88 -0.33 -4.21 -2.44
CA GLU A 88 0.03 -5.61 -2.33
C GLU A 88 1.56 -5.74 -2.38
N ASP A 89 2.10 -6.68 -1.63
CA ASP A 89 3.51 -7.04 -1.75
C ASP A 89 3.70 -7.92 -2.99
N ALA A 90 4.52 -7.44 -3.92
CA ALA A 90 4.83 -8.17 -5.13
C ALA A 90 5.80 -9.32 -4.83
N LEU A 91 5.40 -10.53 -5.19
CA LEU A 91 6.30 -11.68 -5.18
C LEU A 91 7.41 -11.50 -6.22
N ARG A 92 8.58 -12.09 -5.94
CA ARG A 92 9.64 -12.17 -6.95
C ARG A 92 9.14 -12.94 -8.17
N ALA A 93 9.45 -12.43 -9.36
CA ALA A 93 8.95 -12.98 -10.62
C ALA A 93 9.32 -14.46 -10.83
N ASP A 94 10.43 -14.92 -10.25
CA ASP A 94 10.95 -16.28 -10.34
C ASP A 94 10.54 -17.18 -9.15
N ALA A 95 9.84 -16.65 -8.14
CA ALA A 95 9.54 -17.38 -6.91
C ALA A 95 8.82 -18.72 -7.16
N ARG A 96 7.75 -18.70 -7.98
CA ARG A 96 7.00 -19.91 -8.34
C ARG A 96 7.89 -20.91 -9.09
N ALA A 97 8.72 -20.44 -10.01
CA ALA A 97 9.60 -21.30 -10.80
C ALA A 97 10.65 -21.98 -9.91
N ALA A 98 11.26 -21.23 -8.99
CA ALA A 98 12.23 -21.74 -8.03
C ALA A 98 11.61 -22.81 -7.11
N ILE A 99 10.42 -22.55 -6.55
CA ILE A 99 9.71 -23.52 -5.71
C ILE A 99 9.39 -24.81 -6.50
N GLY A 100 8.96 -24.66 -7.76
CA GLY A 100 8.75 -25.81 -8.63
C GLY A 100 10.03 -26.61 -8.91
N GLN A 101 11.19 -25.97 -9.03
CA GLN A 101 12.47 -26.66 -9.19
C GLN A 101 12.87 -27.44 -7.94
N LEU A 102 12.70 -26.84 -6.75
CA LEU A 102 12.96 -27.51 -5.47
C LEU A 102 12.05 -28.73 -5.27
N SER A 103 10.76 -28.58 -5.55
CA SER A 103 9.79 -29.67 -5.48
C SER A 103 10.16 -30.83 -6.42
N ARG A 104 10.54 -30.54 -7.68
CA ARG A 104 11.00 -31.57 -8.63
C ARG A 104 12.31 -32.25 -8.22
N ALA A 105 13.15 -31.58 -7.44
CA ALA A 105 14.36 -32.16 -6.87
C ALA A 105 14.09 -33.00 -5.60
N GLY A 106 12.82 -33.15 -5.19
CA GLY A 106 12.45 -33.89 -3.97
C GLY A 106 12.69 -33.12 -2.67
N VAL A 107 12.88 -31.79 -2.75
CA VAL A 107 13.08 -30.94 -1.58
C VAL A 107 11.73 -30.42 -1.08
N SER A 108 11.45 -30.65 0.20
CA SER A 108 10.28 -30.07 0.87
C SER A 108 10.48 -28.57 1.10
N VAL A 109 9.46 -27.77 0.79
CA VAL A 109 9.47 -26.31 0.98
C VAL A 109 8.42 -25.95 2.01
N GLN A 110 8.81 -25.17 3.02
CA GLN A 110 7.92 -24.59 4.02
C GLN A 110 8.13 -23.07 4.09
N MET A 111 7.05 -22.30 4.25
CA MET A 111 7.12 -20.85 4.41
C MET A 111 6.96 -20.44 5.89
N LEU A 112 7.93 -19.70 6.42
CA LEU A 112 7.89 -19.14 7.78
C LEU A 112 7.83 -17.62 7.69
N SER A 113 6.85 -16.99 8.33
CA SER A 113 6.67 -15.53 8.25
C SER A 113 6.16 -14.92 9.55
N GLY A 114 6.64 -13.71 9.85
CA GLY A 114 6.09 -12.85 10.90
C GLY A 114 4.84 -12.08 10.48
N ASP A 115 4.44 -12.19 9.20
CA ASP A 115 3.25 -11.51 8.69
C ASP A 115 1.95 -12.22 9.12
N THR A 116 0.84 -11.54 8.89
CA THR A 116 -0.50 -12.02 9.20
C THR A 116 -0.83 -13.33 8.49
N ALA A 117 -1.68 -14.14 9.13
CA ALA A 117 -2.18 -15.39 8.54
C ALA A 117 -2.86 -15.18 7.18
N GLY A 118 -3.58 -14.06 6.99
CA GLY A 118 -4.22 -13.72 5.73
C GLY A 118 -3.23 -13.49 4.59
N ALA A 119 -2.20 -12.66 4.82
CA ALA A 119 -1.16 -12.41 3.84
C ALA A 119 -0.39 -13.69 3.47
N CYS A 120 -0.02 -14.49 4.48
CA CYS A 120 0.66 -15.76 4.26
C CYS A 120 -0.21 -16.74 3.46
N ALA A 121 -1.51 -16.85 3.77
CA ALA A 121 -2.42 -17.72 3.06
C ALA A 121 -2.55 -17.34 1.58
N GLU A 122 -2.62 -16.05 1.25
CA GLU A 122 -2.66 -15.62 -0.16
C GLU A 122 -1.36 -15.95 -0.90
N VAL A 123 -0.20 -15.67 -0.29
CA VAL A 123 1.10 -16.02 -0.87
C VAL A 123 1.26 -17.53 -1.06
N SER A 124 0.82 -18.35 -0.09
CA SER A 124 0.89 -19.81 -0.14
C SER A 124 0.17 -20.38 -1.37
N LYS A 125 -1.04 -19.87 -1.67
CA LYS A 125 -1.83 -20.25 -2.85
C LYS A 125 -1.14 -19.82 -4.15
N ILE A 126 -0.58 -18.61 -4.17
CA ILE A 126 0.14 -18.11 -5.35
C ILE A 126 1.43 -18.90 -5.57
N LEU A 127 2.09 -19.42 -4.54
CA LEU A 127 3.36 -20.16 -4.72
C LEU A 127 3.17 -21.67 -4.83
N GLY A 128 2.03 -22.21 -4.40
CA GLY A 128 1.79 -23.65 -4.30
C GLY A 128 2.59 -24.28 -3.15
N VAL A 129 2.70 -23.56 -2.03
CA VAL A 129 3.38 -24.04 -0.82
C VAL A 129 2.33 -24.27 0.25
N ASP A 130 1.92 -25.53 0.43
CA ASP A 130 0.82 -25.87 1.35
C ASP A 130 1.23 -25.82 2.82
N ASP A 131 2.53 -25.93 3.11
CA ASP A 131 3.08 -25.89 4.46
C ASP A 131 3.61 -24.50 4.80
N PHE A 132 2.88 -23.75 5.65
CA PHE A 132 3.29 -22.44 6.11
C PHE A 132 2.93 -22.16 7.57
N VAL A 133 3.78 -21.38 8.24
CA VAL A 133 3.59 -20.92 9.62
C VAL A 133 3.58 -19.38 9.64
N PRO A 134 2.42 -18.74 9.87
CA PRO A 134 2.29 -17.29 9.98
C PRO A 134 2.47 -16.80 11.42
N CYS A 135 2.45 -15.47 11.61
CA CYS A 135 2.39 -14.80 12.92
C CYS A 135 3.52 -15.19 13.90
N LEU A 136 4.74 -15.37 13.40
CA LEU A 136 5.91 -15.75 14.22
C LEU A 136 6.50 -14.61 15.08
N LEU A 137 5.90 -13.41 15.09
CA LEU A 137 6.38 -12.22 15.79
C LEU A 137 5.31 -11.61 16.71
#